data_AF-A0A378YV99-F1
#
_entry.id   AF-A0A378YV99-F1
#
_cell.length_a   1.000
_cell.length_b   1.000
_cell.length_c   1.000
_cell.angle_alpha   90.00
_cell.angle_beta   90.00
_cell.angle_gamma   90.00
#
_symmetry.space_group_name_H-M   'P 1'
#
loop_
_entity.id
_entity.type
_entity.pdbx_description
1 polymer ?
#
loop_
_entity_poly.entity_id
_entity_poly.type
_entity_poly.pdbx_seq_one_letter_code
_entity_poly.pdbx_strand_id
1 'polypeptide(L)'
;MEHFLPFRKSAVISLCADEVPETERESFLEFARLLAALVHYSFHERGDAVLDAYQLVDPAEDMRVIRTATPPERAAARQRVERELIALAEAANFTRIDEAEIERAFAEQSLVKVRLEVEDENIDTVLFFRRGETRKTERVKSLYGLRRRTVEFTSYAKVLVYIAFTEREQADDGQPAGGVLLKLFQDVPRNDLEMLYPSVRVRMRPLDKLLIGVPAVVSGIIVVVTKLIASMGLLVLLLAFWLGLRDESVTLDQTALVTLGAGLAAFGGYLVRQFSKFKNRKIKLMKTLSEHLYFRNLDNDAGVFHHLLGAAEESEVKEALLAYHFLRTAEHPLTAAELDRRIEEWFRKHWRTTFDYEVSDGLRKLRELELLTEGEGGALGVVSLPEAKQRLDHRWDNLFRFHTPASGTPGAQNR
;
A
#
# COMPACT_ATOMS: atom_id res chain seq x y z
N MET A 1 -1.69 19.72 -1.29
CA MET A 1 -0.24 19.54 -1.43
C MET A 1 0.13 18.44 -0.43
N GLU A 2 1.18 17.64 -0.62
CA GLU A 2 1.45 16.54 0.32
C GLU A 2 2.27 17.01 1.52
N HIS A 3 1.98 16.47 2.70
CA HIS A 3 2.71 16.77 3.94
C HIS A 3 4.05 16.03 4.07
N PHE A 4 4.28 15.01 3.22
CA PHE A 4 5.44 14.16 3.32
C PHE A 4 6.75 14.90 3.02
N LEU A 5 7.60 15.06 4.04
CA LEU A 5 8.98 15.54 3.92
C LEU A 5 9.94 14.38 3.52
N PRO A 6 10.47 14.34 2.29
CA PRO A 6 11.23 13.20 1.74
C PRO A 6 12.71 13.19 2.19
N PHE A 7 12.98 13.45 3.46
CA PHE A 7 14.30 13.40 4.06
C PHE A 7 14.31 12.43 5.24
N ARG A 8 15.45 11.75 5.43
CA ARG A 8 15.70 10.96 6.64
C ARG A 8 15.92 11.88 7.83
N LYS A 9 15.57 11.43 9.05
CA LYS A 9 15.78 12.25 10.27
C LYS A 9 17.24 12.68 10.41
N SER A 10 18.19 11.81 10.09
CA SER A 10 19.62 12.12 10.16
C SER A 10 20.01 13.27 9.23
N ALA A 11 19.42 13.32 8.03
CA ALA A 11 19.63 14.42 7.11
C ALA A 11 19.08 15.73 7.68
N VAL A 12 17.85 15.74 8.19
CA VAL A 12 17.26 16.94 8.81
C VAL A 12 18.08 17.43 10.01
N ILE A 13 18.54 16.50 10.87
CA ILE A 13 19.43 16.82 12.00
C ILE A 13 20.71 17.47 11.50
N SER A 14 21.37 16.90 10.49
CA SER A 14 22.59 17.48 9.92
C SER A 14 22.34 18.87 9.32
N LEU A 15 21.25 19.05 8.58
CA LEU A 15 20.94 20.35 7.96
C LEU A 15 20.73 21.45 9.00
N CYS A 16 19.99 21.17 10.09
CA CYS A 16 19.84 22.13 11.19
C CYS A 16 21.15 22.35 11.95
N ALA A 17 21.93 21.29 12.16
CA ALA A 17 23.21 21.36 12.87
C ALA A 17 24.28 22.15 12.11
N ASP A 18 24.16 22.29 10.79
CA ASP A 18 25.09 23.07 9.98
C ASP A 18 24.71 24.58 9.95
N GLU A 19 23.51 24.96 10.39
CA GLU A 19 23.08 26.36 10.56
C GLU A 19 23.35 26.93 11.96
N VAL A 20 23.65 26.08 12.95
CA VAL A 20 24.01 26.55 14.31
C VAL A 20 25.49 26.90 14.42
N PRO A 21 25.89 27.83 15.32
CA PRO A 21 27.30 28.12 15.56
C PRO A 21 28.10 26.86 15.90
N GLU A 22 29.35 26.78 15.43
CA GLU A 22 30.21 25.60 15.62
C GLU A 22 30.36 25.22 17.12
N THR A 23 30.36 26.22 18.01
CA THR A 23 30.41 26.04 19.46
C THR A 23 29.16 25.38 20.06
N GLU A 24 28.02 25.47 19.40
CA GLU A 24 26.74 24.87 19.84
C GLU A 24 26.42 23.56 19.12
N ARG A 25 27.16 23.22 18.06
CA ARG A 25 26.84 22.10 17.17
C ARG A 25 26.74 20.77 17.91
N GLU A 26 27.70 20.45 18.77
CA GLU A 26 27.68 19.21 19.56
C GLU A 26 26.48 19.18 20.52
N SER A 27 26.23 20.28 21.21
CA SER A 27 25.09 20.45 22.12
C SER A 27 23.75 20.27 21.39
N PHE A 28 23.63 20.77 20.16
CA PHE A 28 22.44 20.60 19.34
C PHE A 28 22.23 19.14 18.92
N LEU A 29 23.31 18.44 18.55
CA LEU A 29 23.25 17.01 18.23
C LEU A 29 22.85 16.16 19.44
N GLU A 30 23.31 16.50 20.64
CA GLU A 30 22.85 15.85 21.89
C GLU A 30 21.35 16.06 22.11
N PHE A 31 20.87 17.30 21.97
CA PHE A 31 19.44 17.61 22.05
C PHE A 31 18.63 16.78 21.06
N ALA A 32 19.06 16.74 19.79
CA ALA A 32 18.37 15.97 18.75
C ALA A 32 18.33 14.46 19.06
N ARG A 33 19.40 13.90 19.65
CA ARG A 33 19.43 12.49 20.10
C ARG A 33 18.46 12.24 21.25
N LEU A 34 18.42 13.12 22.26
CA LEU A 34 17.51 13.01 23.39
C LEU A 34 16.04 13.12 22.94
N LEU A 35 15.73 14.09 22.09
CA LEU A 35 14.41 14.23 21.49
C LEU A 35 13.98 12.96 20.75
N ALA A 36 14.86 12.43 19.88
CA ALA A 36 14.57 11.22 19.13
C ALA A 36 14.39 10.00 20.03
N ALA A 37 15.16 9.86 21.11
CA ALA A 37 15.04 8.76 22.06
C ALA A 37 13.70 8.80 22.82
N LEU A 38 13.27 9.97 23.28
CA LEU A 38 11.99 10.14 23.97
C LEU A 38 10.80 9.85 23.05
N VAL A 39 10.85 10.34 21.81
CA VAL A 39 9.80 10.04 20.81
C VAL A 39 9.77 8.53 20.54
N HIS A 40 10.93 7.90 20.31
CA HIS A 40 11.01 6.45 20.09
C HIS A 40 10.37 5.64 21.23
N TYR A 41 10.63 6.01 22.48
CA TYR A 41 10.02 5.35 23.64
C TYR A 41 8.48 5.44 23.61
N SER A 42 7.92 6.61 23.30
CA SER A 42 6.45 6.76 23.22
C SER A 42 5.82 5.91 22.12
N PHE A 43 6.53 5.69 21.01
CA PHE A 43 6.07 4.83 19.92
C PHE A 43 6.21 3.34 20.22
N HIS A 44 7.14 2.96 21.11
CA HIS A 44 7.27 1.58 21.55
C HIS A 44 6.01 1.11 22.29
N GLU A 45 5.53 1.87 23.29
CA GLU A 45 4.31 1.54 24.03
C GLU A 45 3.07 1.50 23.13
N ARG A 46 2.97 2.48 22.21
CA ARG A 46 1.88 2.52 21.23
C ARG A 46 1.93 1.32 20.27
N GLY A 47 3.14 0.89 19.90
CA GLY A 47 3.38 -0.25 19.03
C GLY A 47 2.91 -1.56 19.63
N ASP A 48 3.31 -1.85 20.86
CA ASP A 48 2.89 -3.06 21.56
C ASP A 48 1.36 -3.09 21.71
N ALA A 49 0.76 -1.96 22.09
CA ALA A 49 -0.68 -1.81 22.25
C ALA A 49 -1.49 -2.08 20.96
N VAL A 50 -1.01 -1.64 19.78
CA VAL A 50 -1.70 -1.88 18.51
C VAL A 50 -1.48 -3.30 18.00
N LEU A 51 -0.29 -3.87 18.19
CA LEU A 51 0.05 -5.23 17.79
C LEU A 51 -0.73 -6.26 18.61
N ASP A 52 -0.86 -6.05 19.93
CA ASP A 52 -1.69 -6.87 20.81
C ASP A 52 -3.16 -6.84 20.40
N ALA A 53 -3.68 -5.67 20.01
CA ALA A 53 -5.04 -5.54 19.49
C ALA A 53 -5.20 -6.25 18.15
N TYR A 54 -4.22 -6.13 17.25
CA TYR A 54 -4.21 -6.79 15.94
C TYR A 54 -4.24 -8.31 16.08
N GLN A 55 -3.48 -8.87 17.01
CA GLN A 55 -3.44 -10.32 17.28
C GLN A 55 -4.81 -10.89 17.70
N LEU A 56 -5.71 -10.08 18.24
CA LEU A 56 -7.09 -10.50 18.54
C LEU A 56 -8.00 -10.50 17.30
N VAL A 57 -7.67 -9.69 16.29
CA VAL A 57 -8.44 -9.54 15.05
C VAL A 57 -8.04 -10.57 14.02
N ASP A 58 -6.72 -10.71 13.80
CA ASP A 58 -6.13 -11.67 12.88
C ASP A 58 -4.89 -12.30 13.54
N PRO A 59 -5.08 -13.43 14.26
CA PRO A 59 -4.02 -14.04 15.04
C PRO A 59 -2.94 -14.64 14.13
N ALA A 60 -1.68 -14.22 14.33
CA ALA A 60 -0.55 -14.80 13.63
C ALA A 60 -0.42 -16.31 13.87
N GLU A 61 -0.21 -17.09 12.80
CA GLU A 61 -0.14 -18.56 12.84
C GLU A 61 1.00 -19.10 13.71
N ASP A 62 2.08 -18.33 13.89
CA ASP A 62 3.27 -18.69 14.66
C ASP A 62 3.13 -18.36 16.16
N MET A 63 2.07 -17.67 16.57
CA MET A 63 1.82 -17.28 17.96
C MET A 63 0.76 -18.17 18.63
N ARG A 64 1.04 -18.57 19.88
CA ARG A 64 0.08 -19.35 20.66
C ARG A 64 -0.99 -18.44 21.28
N VAL A 65 -2.25 -18.72 20.97
CA VAL A 65 -3.39 -18.05 21.60
C VAL A 65 -3.65 -18.65 22.97
N ILE A 66 -3.44 -17.88 24.05
CA ILE A 66 -3.69 -18.32 25.43
C ILE A 66 -5.19 -18.40 25.72
N ARG A 67 -5.97 -17.47 25.16
CA ARG A 67 -7.43 -17.39 25.32
C ARG A 67 -8.05 -16.96 24.00
N THR A 68 -9.03 -17.73 23.52
CA THR A 68 -9.81 -17.34 22.34
C THR A 68 -10.66 -16.12 22.65
N ALA A 69 -10.53 -15.08 21.83
CA ALA A 69 -11.34 -13.88 21.95
C ALA A 69 -12.80 -14.19 21.58
N THR A 70 -13.73 -13.68 22.38
CA THR A 70 -15.17 -13.72 22.06
C THR A 70 -15.48 -12.79 20.88
N PRO A 71 -16.55 -13.02 20.11
CA PRO A 71 -16.97 -12.10 19.03
C PRO A 71 -17.03 -10.61 19.42
N PRO A 72 -17.60 -10.20 20.57
CA PRO A 72 -17.58 -8.80 20.98
C PRO A 72 -16.19 -8.26 21.30
N GLU A 73 -15.28 -9.08 21.85
CA GLU A 73 -13.89 -8.67 22.07
C GLU A 73 -13.14 -8.47 20.76
N ARG A 74 -13.35 -9.34 19.76
CA ARG A 74 -12.77 -9.19 18.42
C ARG A 74 -13.29 -7.94 17.71
N ALA A 75 -14.59 -7.66 17.81
CA ALA A 75 -15.18 -6.44 17.27
C ALA A 75 -14.59 -5.17 17.92
N ALA A 76 -14.42 -5.17 19.25
CA ALA A 76 -13.79 -4.05 19.96
C ALA A 76 -12.30 -3.89 19.60
N ALA A 77 -11.57 -4.99 19.48
CA ALA A 77 -10.18 -4.99 19.03
C ALA A 77 -10.07 -4.45 17.60
N ARG A 78 -10.97 -4.84 16.70
CA ARG A 78 -11.04 -4.35 15.32
C ARG A 78 -11.25 -2.83 15.28
N GLN A 79 -12.19 -2.29 16.05
CA GLN A 79 -12.39 -0.84 16.13
C GLN A 79 -11.14 -0.11 16.67
N ARG A 80 -10.40 -0.73 17.61
CA ARG A 80 -9.13 -0.17 18.09
C ARG A 80 -8.06 -0.19 17.00
N VAL A 81 -7.92 -1.30 16.29
CA VAL A 81 -7.00 -1.45 15.16
C VAL A 81 -7.29 -0.43 14.06
N GLU A 82 -8.55 -0.28 13.66
CA GLU A 82 -8.95 0.68 12.62
C GLU A 82 -8.62 2.13 13.04
N ARG A 83 -8.93 2.51 14.28
CA ARG A 83 -8.60 3.85 14.80
C ARG A 83 -7.10 4.10 14.87
N GLU A 84 -6.33 3.15 15.38
CA GLU A 84 -4.87 3.28 15.47
C GLU A 84 -4.22 3.27 14.08
N LEU A 85 -4.73 2.46 13.15
CA LEU A 85 -4.25 2.44 11.77
C LEU A 85 -4.42 3.82 11.11
N ILE A 86 -5.59 4.44 11.24
CA ILE A 86 -5.85 5.78 10.71
C ILE A 86 -4.89 6.79 11.35
N ALA A 87 -4.80 6.81 12.68
CA ALA A 87 -3.97 7.76 13.40
C ALA A 87 -2.46 7.57 13.13
N LEU A 88 -1.99 6.34 12.94
CA LEU A 88 -0.60 6.04 12.56
C LEU A 88 -0.32 6.38 11.10
N ALA A 89 -1.28 6.15 10.20
CA ALA A 89 -1.15 6.53 8.79
C ALA A 89 -1.04 8.05 8.64
N GLU A 90 -1.92 8.80 9.31
CA GLU A 90 -1.90 10.26 9.33
C GLU A 90 -0.58 10.79 9.92
N ALA A 91 -0.17 10.30 11.10
CA ALA A 91 1.13 10.67 11.70
C ALA A 91 2.34 10.26 10.85
N ALA A 92 2.21 9.24 10.00
CA ALA A 92 3.22 8.84 9.02
C ALA A 92 3.12 9.62 7.69
N ASN A 93 2.38 10.72 7.67
CA ASN A 93 2.16 11.60 6.52
C ASN A 93 1.48 10.90 5.33
N PHE A 94 0.62 9.90 5.58
CA PHE A 94 -0.25 9.33 4.56
C PHE A 94 -1.55 10.13 4.43
N THR A 95 -2.01 10.31 3.21
CA THR A 95 -3.31 10.92 2.90
C THR A 95 -4.32 9.84 2.57
N ARG A 96 -5.49 9.87 3.21
CA ARG A 96 -6.61 8.98 2.88
C ARG A 96 -7.08 9.24 1.45
N ILE A 97 -7.37 8.16 0.71
CA ILE A 97 -7.97 8.22 -0.62
C ILE A 97 -9.48 8.10 -0.43
N ASP A 98 -10.21 9.14 -0.81
CA ASP A 98 -11.66 9.13 -0.75
C ASP A 98 -12.25 8.21 -1.83
N GLU A 99 -13.45 7.69 -1.59
CA GLU A 99 -14.16 6.81 -2.52
C GLU A 99 -14.31 7.45 -3.91
N ALA A 100 -14.62 8.75 -3.98
CA ALA A 100 -14.69 9.49 -5.24
C ALA A 100 -13.34 9.60 -5.98
N GLU A 101 -12.21 9.54 -5.27
CA GLU A 101 -10.87 9.46 -5.89
C GLU A 101 -10.58 8.04 -6.40
N ILE A 102 -11.00 7.02 -5.66
CA ILE A 102 -10.91 5.60 -6.06
C ILE A 102 -11.71 5.37 -7.34
N GLU A 103 -12.97 5.79 -7.40
CA GLU A 103 -13.83 5.66 -8.59
C GLU A 103 -13.24 6.37 -9.81
N ARG A 104 -12.71 7.59 -9.63
CA ARG A 104 -12.03 8.34 -10.70
C ARG A 104 -10.77 7.61 -11.19
N ALA A 105 -9.98 7.07 -10.26
CA ALA A 105 -8.79 6.28 -10.60
C ALA A 105 -9.14 5.01 -11.37
N PHE A 106 -10.29 4.38 -11.10
CA PHE A 106 -10.78 3.21 -11.82
C PHE A 106 -11.34 3.55 -13.21
N ALA A 107 -11.90 4.76 -13.38
CA ALA A 107 -12.40 5.24 -14.67
C ALA A 107 -11.26 5.63 -15.64
N GLU A 108 -10.14 6.11 -15.13
CA GLU A 108 -8.96 6.48 -15.92
C GLU A 108 -8.20 5.22 -16.38
N GLN A 109 -7.75 5.20 -17.65
CA GLN A 109 -7.15 4.01 -18.25
C GLN A 109 -5.93 3.52 -17.46
N SER A 110 -6.08 2.41 -16.74
CA SER A 110 -5.00 1.68 -16.06
C SER A 110 -3.84 1.36 -17.03
N LEU A 111 -2.61 1.52 -16.54
CA LEU A 111 -1.41 1.12 -17.30
C LEU A 111 -1.33 -0.40 -17.39
N VAL A 112 -1.93 -1.08 -16.41
CA VAL A 112 -2.14 -2.51 -16.41
C VAL A 112 -3.48 -2.87 -17.08
N LYS A 113 -3.44 -3.84 -17.98
CA LYS A 113 -4.48 -4.07 -19.01
C LYS A 113 -5.69 -4.85 -18.50
N VAL A 114 -6.28 -4.50 -17.36
CA VAL A 114 -7.44 -5.22 -16.80
C VAL A 114 -8.47 -4.20 -16.30
N ARG A 115 -9.77 -4.47 -16.54
CA ARG A 115 -10.90 -3.74 -15.92
C ARG A 115 -11.50 -4.65 -14.85
N LEU A 116 -11.78 -4.14 -13.67
CA LEU A 116 -12.23 -4.90 -12.50
C LEU A 116 -13.63 -4.42 -12.10
N GLU A 117 -14.47 -5.36 -11.66
CA GLU A 117 -15.78 -5.10 -11.05
C GLU A 117 -15.63 -5.52 -9.59
N VAL A 118 -15.84 -4.60 -8.65
CA VAL A 118 -15.81 -4.87 -7.21
C VAL A 118 -17.13 -5.54 -6.83
N GLU A 119 -17.08 -6.79 -6.37
CA GLU A 119 -18.22 -7.46 -5.73
C GLU A 119 -18.13 -7.15 -4.22
N ASP A 120 -19.05 -6.30 -3.73
CA ASP A 120 -18.98 -5.64 -2.42
C ASP A 120 -19.74 -6.37 -1.29
N GLU A 121 -20.24 -7.58 -1.55
CA GLU A 121 -21.19 -8.26 -0.64
C GLU A 121 -20.57 -8.82 0.66
N ASN A 122 -19.24 -8.81 0.79
CA ASN A 122 -18.51 -9.47 1.88
C ASN A 122 -17.51 -8.56 2.61
N ILE A 123 -17.57 -7.25 2.35
CA ILE A 123 -16.61 -6.29 2.85
C ILE A 123 -17.34 -5.28 3.72
N ASP A 124 -16.90 -5.13 4.96
CA ASP A 124 -17.50 -4.19 5.91
C ASP A 124 -16.82 -2.81 5.82
N THR A 125 -15.49 -2.80 5.67
CA THR A 125 -14.68 -1.58 5.70
C THR A 125 -13.55 -1.66 4.68
N VAL A 126 -13.34 -0.57 3.93
CA VAL A 126 -12.21 -0.39 3.03
C VAL A 126 -11.54 0.95 3.32
N LEU A 127 -10.22 0.91 3.57
CA LEU A 127 -9.41 2.11 3.73
C LEU A 127 -8.21 2.05 2.77
N PHE A 128 -8.07 3.09 1.97
CA PHE A 128 -6.90 3.31 1.14
C PHE A 128 -6.19 4.58 1.59
N PHE A 129 -4.87 4.52 1.68
CA PHE A 129 -4.05 5.70 1.90
C PHE A 129 -2.90 5.74 0.91
N ARG A 130 -2.48 6.94 0.52
CA ARG A 130 -1.33 7.18 -0.35
C ARG A 130 -0.30 8.06 0.35
N ARG A 131 0.95 7.96 -0.10
CA ARG A 131 2.02 8.88 0.26
C ARG A 131 3.03 9.03 -0.87
N GLY A 132 3.50 10.24 -1.11
CA GLY A 132 4.56 10.54 -2.08
C GLY A 132 4.04 10.54 -3.51
N GLU A 133 3.32 11.57 -3.92
CA GLU A 133 2.83 11.78 -5.28
C GLU A 133 3.96 12.29 -6.18
N THR A 134 4.26 11.57 -7.25
CA THR A 134 5.24 12.00 -8.25
C THR A 134 4.72 11.76 -9.65
N ARG A 135 4.85 12.76 -10.53
CA ARG A 135 4.58 12.58 -11.96
C ARG A 135 5.75 11.84 -12.61
N LYS A 136 5.46 10.68 -13.20
CA LYS A 136 6.42 9.86 -13.94
C LYS A 136 6.04 9.80 -15.42
N THR A 137 7.04 9.59 -16.26
CA THR A 137 6.86 9.51 -17.71
C THR A 137 7.45 8.19 -18.19
N GLU A 138 6.63 7.34 -18.83
CA GLU A 138 7.08 6.04 -19.33
C GLU A 138 6.80 5.89 -20.84
N ARG A 139 7.72 5.22 -21.55
CA ARG A 139 7.60 4.94 -22.98
C ARG A 139 7.01 3.55 -23.18
N VAL A 140 5.70 3.49 -23.44
CA VAL A 140 5.00 2.23 -23.71
C VAL A 140 5.04 1.88 -25.20
N LYS A 141 5.22 0.58 -25.49
CA LYS A 141 5.13 0.04 -26.85
C LYS A 141 3.66 -0.07 -27.26
N SER A 142 3.31 0.58 -28.36
CA SER A 142 2.02 0.51 -29.05
C SER A 142 2.17 -0.27 -30.37
N LEU A 143 1.07 -0.80 -30.90
CA LEU A 143 0.98 -1.49 -32.21
C LEU A 143 2.06 -2.57 -32.40
N TYR A 144 1.96 -3.69 -31.68
CA TYR A 144 2.90 -4.82 -31.79
C TYR A 144 4.39 -4.48 -31.59
N GLY A 145 4.70 -3.31 -31.01
CA GLY A 145 6.07 -2.84 -30.79
C GLY A 145 6.62 -1.91 -31.88
N LEU A 146 5.83 -1.62 -32.93
CA LEU A 146 6.22 -0.76 -34.04
C LEU A 146 6.22 0.74 -33.70
N ARG A 147 5.45 1.15 -32.69
CA ARG A 147 5.37 2.56 -32.28
C ARG A 147 5.58 2.68 -30.78
N ARG A 148 6.35 3.66 -30.33
CA ARG A 148 6.48 3.99 -28.90
C ARG A 148 5.66 5.24 -28.62
N ARG A 149 4.87 5.23 -27.55
CA ARG A 149 4.13 6.40 -27.06
C ARG A 149 4.63 6.73 -25.67
N THR A 150 4.93 8.00 -25.44
CA THR A 150 5.21 8.52 -24.10
C THR A 150 3.88 8.72 -23.39
N VAL A 151 3.73 8.15 -22.21
CA VAL A 151 2.56 8.32 -21.35
C VAL A 151 3.04 8.91 -20.04
N GLU A 152 2.44 10.04 -19.67
CA GLU A 152 2.63 10.65 -18.35
C GLU A 152 1.56 10.10 -17.41
N PHE A 153 1.98 9.73 -16.21
CA PHE A 153 1.08 9.23 -15.18
C PHE A 153 1.55 9.68 -13.80
N THR A 154 0.61 9.77 -12.87
CA THR A 154 0.90 9.99 -11.45
C THR A 154 1.21 8.65 -10.78
N SER A 155 2.30 8.59 -10.03
CA SER A 155 2.70 7.45 -9.21
C SER A 155 2.69 7.84 -7.74
N TYR A 156 2.18 6.95 -6.90
CA TYR A 156 2.30 7.03 -5.45
C TYR A 156 3.53 6.23 -5.01
N ALA A 157 4.36 6.82 -4.15
CA ALA A 157 5.54 6.17 -3.61
C ALA A 157 5.16 5.04 -2.66
N LYS A 158 4.11 5.22 -1.86
CA LYS A 158 3.51 4.18 -1.01
C LYS A 158 2.00 4.20 -1.07
N VAL A 159 1.39 3.01 -0.99
CA VAL A 159 -0.07 2.83 -0.87
C VAL A 159 -0.36 1.82 0.22
N LEU A 160 -1.12 2.23 1.22
CA LEU A 160 -1.61 1.40 2.31
C LEU A 160 -3.04 0.96 1.98
N VAL A 161 -3.33 -0.33 2.17
CA VAL A 161 -4.62 -0.94 1.93
C VAL A 161 -5.04 -1.71 3.17
N TYR A 162 -6.20 -1.37 3.69
CA TYR A 162 -6.88 -2.12 4.75
C TYR A 162 -8.28 -2.49 4.31
N ILE A 163 -8.60 -3.77 4.38
CA ILE A 163 -9.92 -4.30 4.05
C ILE A 163 -10.34 -5.21 5.19
N ALA A 164 -11.52 -4.98 5.72
CA ALA A 164 -12.09 -5.81 6.76
C ALA A 164 -13.29 -6.57 6.21
N PHE A 165 -13.25 -7.89 6.37
CA PHE A 165 -14.27 -8.78 5.84
C PHE A 165 -15.37 -9.02 6.87
N THR A 166 -16.59 -9.21 6.38
CA THR A 166 -17.74 -9.57 7.20
C THR A 166 -17.48 -10.91 7.88
N GLU A 167 -17.65 -10.97 9.22
CA GLU A 167 -17.49 -12.23 9.96
C GLU A 167 -18.55 -13.27 9.56
N ARG A 168 -18.11 -14.52 9.36
CA ARG A 168 -18.98 -15.65 9.00
C ARG A 168 -18.62 -16.89 9.79
N GLU A 169 -19.59 -17.76 10.02
CA GLU A 169 -19.37 -19.03 10.75
C GLU A 169 -18.51 -20.03 9.97
N GLN A 170 -18.49 -19.95 8.63
CA GLN A 170 -17.69 -20.83 7.77
C GLN A 170 -17.07 -20.04 6.61
N ALA A 171 -15.81 -20.37 6.28
CA ALA A 171 -15.16 -19.93 5.05
C ALA A 171 -15.75 -20.74 3.90
N ASP A 172 -16.30 -20.08 2.89
CA ASP A 172 -16.70 -20.72 1.64
C ASP A 172 -15.49 -20.82 0.70
N ASP A 173 -15.55 -21.69 -0.32
CA ASP A 173 -14.40 -21.99 -1.20
C ASP A 173 -13.90 -20.70 -1.91
N GLY A 174 -12.80 -20.13 -1.40
CA GLY A 174 -12.19 -18.89 -1.89
C GLY A 174 -12.62 -17.59 -1.20
N GLN A 175 -13.38 -17.62 -0.09
CA GLN A 175 -13.75 -16.42 0.68
C GLN A 175 -13.37 -16.56 2.17
N PRO A 176 -12.69 -15.57 2.77
CA PRO A 176 -12.30 -15.62 4.18
C PRO A 176 -13.54 -15.54 5.10
N ALA A 177 -13.52 -16.26 6.22
CA ALA A 177 -14.58 -16.30 7.25
C ALA A 177 -14.57 -15.08 8.18
N GLY A 178 -14.23 -13.90 7.65
CA GLY A 178 -13.88 -12.70 8.42
C GLY A 178 -12.37 -12.43 8.44
N GLY A 179 -11.93 -11.57 9.36
CA GLY A 179 -10.54 -11.11 9.46
C GLY A 179 -10.29 -9.83 8.67
N VAL A 180 -9.01 -9.45 8.59
CA VAL A 180 -8.58 -8.21 7.94
C VAL A 180 -7.44 -8.49 6.96
N LEU A 181 -7.43 -7.77 5.85
CA LEU A 181 -6.33 -7.73 4.91
C LEU A 181 -5.63 -6.39 5.09
N LEU A 182 -4.39 -6.42 5.55
CA LEU A 182 -3.57 -5.23 5.73
C LEU A 182 -2.29 -5.36 4.89
N LYS A 183 -2.11 -4.45 3.92
CA LYS A 183 -0.97 -4.48 3.01
C LYS A 183 -0.42 -3.09 2.72
N LEU A 184 0.89 -3.00 2.60
CA LEU A 184 1.60 -1.80 2.20
C LEU A 184 2.35 -2.07 0.90
N PHE A 185 2.12 -1.22 -0.10
CA PHE A 185 2.75 -1.31 -1.41
C PHE A 185 3.64 -0.09 -1.69
N GLN A 186 4.59 -0.24 -2.61
CA GLN A 186 5.47 0.82 -3.11
C GLN A 186 5.36 0.98 -4.63
N ASP A 187 5.66 2.19 -5.13
CA ASP A 187 5.70 2.52 -6.56
C ASP A 187 4.43 2.10 -7.33
N VAL A 188 3.27 2.49 -6.81
CA VAL A 188 1.96 2.16 -7.39
C VAL A 188 1.48 3.32 -8.28
N PRO A 189 1.27 3.11 -9.59
CA PRO A 189 0.60 4.08 -10.43
C PRO A 189 -0.82 4.33 -9.95
N ARG A 190 -1.27 5.60 -9.96
CA ARG A 190 -2.63 5.98 -9.56
C ARG A 190 -3.70 5.17 -10.30
N ASN A 191 -3.52 4.96 -11.59
CA ASN A 191 -4.48 4.23 -12.43
C ASN A 191 -4.43 2.70 -12.21
N ASP A 192 -3.49 2.20 -11.40
CA ASP A 192 -3.36 0.78 -11.08
C ASP A 192 -3.80 0.46 -9.63
N LEU A 193 -4.39 1.44 -8.90
CA LEU A 193 -4.94 1.22 -7.56
C LEU A 193 -5.95 0.05 -7.52
N GLU A 194 -6.70 -0.12 -8.61
CA GLU A 194 -7.70 -1.18 -8.79
C GLU A 194 -7.10 -2.58 -8.58
N MET A 195 -5.83 -2.78 -8.93
CA MET A 195 -5.14 -4.06 -8.77
C MET A 195 -4.91 -4.48 -7.32
N LEU A 196 -4.98 -3.54 -6.38
CA LEU A 196 -4.75 -3.80 -4.97
C LEU A 196 -6.01 -4.36 -4.29
N TYR A 197 -7.16 -4.33 -4.98
CA TYR A 197 -8.40 -4.92 -4.48
C TYR A 197 -8.31 -6.46 -4.51
N PRO A 198 -8.72 -7.18 -3.45
CA PRO A 198 -8.60 -8.64 -3.36
C PRO A 198 -9.56 -9.38 -4.29
N SER A 199 -10.76 -8.86 -4.53
CA SER A 199 -11.83 -9.53 -5.29
C SER A 199 -11.76 -9.23 -6.79
N VAL A 200 -10.63 -9.52 -7.42
CA VAL A 200 -10.37 -9.17 -8.82
C VAL A 200 -10.69 -10.33 -9.76
N ARG A 201 -11.88 -10.33 -10.36
CA ARG A 201 -12.18 -11.20 -11.51
C ARG A 201 -11.52 -10.65 -12.77
N VAL A 202 -10.42 -11.27 -13.19
CA VAL A 202 -9.68 -10.90 -14.42
C VAL A 202 -10.55 -11.11 -15.67
N ARG A 203 -11.13 -10.05 -16.23
CA ARG A 203 -11.77 -10.06 -17.56
C ARG A 203 -10.80 -9.54 -18.64
N MET A 204 -10.66 -10.27 -19.74
CA MET A 204 -9.89 -9.80 -20.90
C MET A 204 -10.59 -8.61 -21.58
N ARG A 205 -9.82 -7.57 -21.93
CA ARG A 205 -10.30 -6.41 -22.69
C ARG A 205 -10.95 -6.87 -24.02
N PRO A 206 -12.04 -6.21 -24.49
CA PRO A 206 -12.68 -6.56 -25.76
C PRO A 206 -11.74 -6.51 -26.97
N LEU A 207 -10.74 -5.63 -26.95
CA LEU A 207 -9.71 -5.57 -28.01
C LEU A 207 -8.82 -6.82 -28.04
N ASP A 208 -8.42 -7.36 -26.88
CA ASP A 208 -7.65 -8.60 -26.83
C ASP A 208 -8.53 -9.81 -27.20
N LYS A 209 -9.83 -9.78 -26.86
CA LYS A 209 -10.82 -10.76 -27.36
C LYS A 209 -10.95 -10.70 -28.89
N LEU A 210 -10.96 -9.52 -29.49
CA LEU A 210 -11.02 -9.34 -30.95
C LEU A 210 -9.73 -9.81 -31.65
N LEU A 211 -8.58 -9.47 -31.08
CA LEU A 211 -7.26 -9.81 -31.61
C LEU A 211 -6.99 -11.33 -31.56
N ILE A 212 -7.67 -12.07 -30.69
CA ILE A 212 -7.70 -13.53 -30.64
C ILE A 212 -8.81 -14.09 -31.53
N GLY A 213 -10.00 -13.49 -31.46
CA GLY A 213 -11.20 -13.95 -32.16
C GLY A 213 -11.04 -13.88 -33.68
N VAL A 214 -10.50 -12.79 -34.22
CA VAL A 214 -10.37 -12.62 -35.68
C VAL A 214 -9.44 -13.67 -36.29
N PRO A 215 -8.19 -13.88 -35.80
CA PRO A 215 -7.35 -14.96 -36.33
C PRO A 215 -7.92 -16.35 -36.07
N ALA A 216 -8.58 -16.60 -34.93
CA ALA A 216 -9.19 -17.91 -34.63
C ALA A 216 -10.39 -18.22 -35.55
N VAL A 217 -11.19 -17.21 -35.90
CA VAL A 217 -12.29 -17.34 -36.86
C VAL A 217 -11.74 -17.55 -38.27
N VAL A 218 -10.80 -16.70 -38.71
CA VAL A 218 -10.19 -16.82 -40.05
C VAL A 218 -9.46 -18.16 -40.21
N SER A 219 -8.64 -18.55 -39.24
CA SER A 219 -7.95 -19.86 -39.30
C SER A 219 -8.88 -21.05 -39.08
N GLY A 220 -9.95 -20.90 -38.29
CA GLY A 220 -10.98 -21.92 -38.13
C GLY A 220 -11.73 -22.17 -39.44
N ILE A 221 -12.13 -21.11 -40.14
CA ILE A 221 -12.73 -21.19 -41.47
C ILE A 221 -11.76 -21.88 -42.44
N ILE A 222 -10.48 -21.50 -42.46
CA ILE A 222 -9.48 -22.14 -43.32
C ILE A 222 -9.32 -23.63 -43.00
N VAL A 223 -9.25 -24.02 -41.72
CA VAL A 223 -9.14 -25.43 -41.32
C VAL A 223 -10.38 -26.22 -41.70
N VAL A 224 -11.59 -25.65 -41.51
CA VAL A 224 -12.84 -26.29 -41.92
C VAL A 224 -12.89 -26.48 -43.44
N VAL A 225 -12.56 -25.42 -44.20
CA VAL A 225 -12.56 -25.46 -45.67
C VAL A 225 -11.48 -26.41 -46.21
N THR A 226 -10.26 -26.39 -45.69
CA THR A 226 -9.16 -27.15 -46.30
C THR A 226 -9.01 -28.58 -45.77
N LYS A 227 -9.38 -28.85 -44.52
CA LYS A 227 -9.16 -30.14 -43.85
C LYS A 227 -10.44 -30.91 -43.57
N LEU A 228 -11.61 -30.25 -43.60
CA LEU A 228 -12.89 -30.89 -43.28
C LEU A 228 -13.85 -30.99 -44.48
N ILE A 229 -13.57 -30.42 -45.66
CA ILE A 229 -14.48 -30.55 -46.82
C ILE A 229 -14.68 -32.02 -47.23
N ALA A 230 -13.61 -32.80 -47.34
CA ALA A 230 -13.69 -34.21 -47.72
C ALA A 230 -14.33 -35.08 -46.62
N SER A 231 -14.05 -34.80 -45.34
CA SER A 231 -14.59 -35.56 -44.22
C SER A 231 -16.02 -35.15 -43.84
N MET A 232 -16.39 -33.87 -44.00
CA MET A 232 -17.78 -33.41 -43.88
C MET A 232 -18.65 -33.95 -45.01
N GLY A 233 -18.14 -33.99 -46.25
CA GLY A 233 -18.86 -34.63 -47.36
C GLY A 233 -19.21 -36.09 -47.04
N LEU A 234 -18.24 -36.84 -46.49
CA LEU A 234 -18.45 -38.21 -46.03
C LEU A 234 -19.42 -38.32 -44.85
N LEU A 235 -19.34 -37.43 -43.85
CA LEU A 235 -20.28 -37.38 -42.72
C LEU A 235 -21.71 -37.03 -43.14
N VAL A 236 -21.88 -36.12 -44.10
CA VAL A 236 -23.18 -35.75 -44.67
C VAL A 236 -23.77 -36.90 -45.48
N LEU A 237 -22.94 -37.61 -46.27
CA LEU A 237 -23.36 -38.82 -46.99
C LEU A 237 -23.79 -39.94 -46.01
N LEU A 238 -23.06 -40.13 -44.91
CA LEU A 238 -23.43 -41.09 -43.87
C LEU A 238 -24.72 -40.71 -43.14
N LEU A 239 -24.89 -39.43 -42.80
CA LEU A 239 -26.13 -38.91 -42.21
C LEU A 239 -27.31 -39.03 -43.16
N ALA A 240 -27.13 -38.73 -44.46
CA ALA A 240 -28.18 -38.84 -45.47
C ALA A 240 -28.62 -40.29 -45.70
N PHE A 241 -27.68 -41.24 -45.68
CA PHE A 241 -28.00 -42.67 -45.69
C PHE A 241 -28.75 -43.09 -44.42
N TRP A 242 -28.29 -42.67 -43.23
CA TRP A 242 -28.92 -43.02 -41.95
C TRP A 242 -30.33 -42.43 -41.79
N LEU A 243 -30.56 -41.22 -42.30
CA LEU A 243 -31.87 -40.55 -42.34
C LEU A 243 -32.80 -41.09 -43.43
N GLY A 244 -32.36 -42.06 -44.24
CA GLY A 244 -33.17 -42.65 -45.32
C GLY A 244 -33.40 -41.73 -46.52
N LEU A 245 -32.61 -40.67 -46.65
CA LEU A 245 -32.64 -39.75 -47.80
C LEU A 245 -31.82 -40.29 -48.99
N ARG A 246 -31.11 -41.39 -48.79
CA ARG A 246 -30.24 -42.05 -49.78
C ARG A 246 -30.34 -43.57 -49.62
N ASP A 247 -30.62 -44.29 -50.72
CA ASP A 247 -30.69 -45.76 -50.74
C ASP A 247 -29.35 -46.45 -51.02
N GLU A 248 -28.32 -45.70 -51.46
CA GLU A 248 -26.97 -46.22 -51.70
C GLU A 248 -26.16 -46.29 -50.41
N SER A 249 -25.63 -47.48 -50.09
CA SER A 249 -24.70 -47.66 -48.98
C SER A 249 -23.39 -46.93 -49.24
N VAL A 250 -22.96 -46.11 -48.27
CA VAL A 250 -21.65 -45.44 -48.34
C VAL A 250 -20.57 -46.51 -48.17
N THR A 251 -19.82 -46.78 -49.23
CA THR A 251 -18.67 -47.69 -49.16
C THR A 251 -17.55 -47.00 -48.38
N LEU A 252 -17.39 -47.38 -47.10
CA LEU A 252 -16.24 -46.99 -46.30
C LEU A 252 -15.00 -47.73 -46.81
N ASP A 253 -14.34 -47.17 -47.80
CA ASP A 253 -13.00 -47.61 -48.18
C ASP A 253 -11.97 -47.25 -47.10
N GLN A 254 -10.86 -47.99 -47.02
CA GLN A 254 -9.77 -47.70 -46.08
C GLN A 254 -9.28 -46.25 -46.23
N THR A 255 -9.25 -45.74 -47.45
CA THR A 255 -8.91 -44.34 -47.75
C THR A 255 -9.92 -43.34 -47.17
N ALA A 256 -11.21 -43.67 -47.16
CA ALA A 256 -12.26 -42.81 -46.60
C ALA A 256 -12.18 -42.72 -45.07
N LEU A 257 -11.94 -43.86 -44.40
CA LEU A 257 -11.71 -43.94 -42.95
C LEU A 257 -10.44 -43.19 -42.51
N VAL A 258 -9.34 -43.36 -43.23
CA VAL A 258 -8.08 -42.64 -42.97
C VAL A 258 -8.25 -41.13 -43.17
N THR A 259 -8.99 -40.72 -44.21
CA THR A 259 -9.25 -39.29 -44.49
C THR A 259 -10.12 -38.65 -43.40
N LEU A 260 -11.16 -39.35 -42.94
CA LEU A 260 -12.02 -38.88 -41.85
C LEU A 260 -11.25 -38.81 -40.51
N GLY A 261 -10.45 -39.83 -40.20
CA GLY A 261 -9.58 -39.84 -39.02
C GLY A 261 -8.56 -38.70 -39.04
N ALA A 262 -7.91 -38.46 -40.19
CA ALA A 262 -6.96 -37.36 -40.35
C ALA A 262 -7.63 -35.97 -40.22
N GLY A 263 -8.83 -35.80 -40.78
CA GLY A 263 -9.61 -34.57 -40.66
C GLY A 263 -10.01 -34.27 -39.21
N LEU A 264 -10.51 -35.28 -38.48
CA LEU A 264 -10.87 -35.16 -37.07
C LEU A 264 -9.65 -34.89 -36.18
N ALA A 265 -8.52 -35.57 -36.42
CA ALA A 265 -7.29 -35.33 -35.68
C ALA A 265 -6.73 -33.91 -35.91
N ALA A 266 -6.77 -33.43 -37.16
CA ALA A 266 -6.35 -32.07 -37.49
C ALA A 266 -7.26 -31.01 -36.83
N PHE A 267 -8.57 -31.22 -36.83
CA PHE A 267 -9.53 -30.33 -36.19
C PHE A 267 -9.39 -30.35 -34.65
N GLY A 268 -9.29 -31.54 -34.05
CA GLY A 268 -9.05 -31.69 -32.62
C GLY A 268 -7.75 -31.03 -32.18
N GLY A 269 -6.65 -31.25 -32.92
CA GLY A 269 -5.37 -30.59 -32.67
C GLY A 269 -5.44 -29.07 -32.79
N TYR A 270 -6.23 -28.54 -33.74
CA TYR A 270 -6.49 -27.11 -33.86
C TYR A 270 -7.26 -26.55 -32.65
N LEU A 271 -8.33 -27.21 -32.20
CA LEU A 271 -9.09 -26.80 -31.02
C LEU A 271 -8.24 -26.81 -29.76
N VAL A 272 -7.45 -27.88 -29.55
CA VAL A 272 -6.49 -27.96 -28.44
C VAL A 272 -5.49 -26.82 -28.50
N ARG A 273 -4.94 -26.51 -29.69
CA ARG A 273 -4.01 -25.40 -29.87
C ARG A 273 -4.64 -24.04 -29.56
N GLN A 274 -5.88 -23.80 -29.97
CA GLN A 274 -6.59 -22.55 -29.70
C GLN A 274 -6.91 -22.39 -28.22
N PHE A 275 -7.45 -23.44 -27.58
CA PHE A 275 -7.72 -23.45 -26.15
C PHE A 275 -6.42 -23.25 -25.34
N SER A 276 -5.33 -23.92 -25.73
CA SER A 276 -4.03 -23.78 -25.07
C SER A 276 -3.46 -22.36 -25.20
N LYS A 277 -3.60 -21.71 -26.36
CA LYS A 277 -3.20 -20.29 -26.53
C LYS A 277 -3.97 -19.37 -25.58
N PHE A 278 -5.28 -19.57 -25.45
CA PHE A 278 -6.11 -18.79 -24.54
C PHE A 278 -5.68 -19.01 -23.07
N LYS A 279 -5.54 -20.28 -22.66
CA LYS A 279 -5.08 -20.66 -21.31
C LYS A 279 -3.71 -20.07 -21.01
N ASN A 280 -2.74 -20.24 -21.90
CA ASN A 280 -1.38 -19.71 -21.72
C ASN A 280 -1.35 -18.18 -21.66
N ARG A 281 -2.24 -17.49 -22.38
CA ARG A 281 -2.35 -16.03 -22.30
C ARG A 281 -2.96 -15.57 -20.98
N LYS A 282 -3.99 -16.25 -20.48
CA LYS A 282 -4.58 -16.01 -19.16
C LYS A 282 -3.55 -16.24 -18.06
N ILE A 283 -2.82 -17.35 -18.11
CA ILE A 283 -1.73 -17.66 -17.16
C ILE A 283 -0.64 -16.59 -17.23
N LYS A 284 -0.22 -16.17 -18.42
CA LYS A 284 0.80 -15.11 -18.57
C LYS A 284 0.33 -13.78 -17.99
N LEU A 285 -0.94 -13.42 -18.19
CA LEU A 285 -1.53 -12.21 -17.61
C LEU A 285 -1.53 -12.28 -16.07
N MET A 286 -2.02 -13.40 -15.51
CA MET A 286 -2.00 -13.61 -14.05
C MET A 286 -0.58 -13.57 -13.50
N LYS A 287 0.38 -14.21 -14.18
CA LYS A 287 1.78 -14.18 -13.80
C LYS A 287 2.33 -12.76 -13.76
N THR A 288 2.09 -11.95 -14.79
CA THR A 288 2.55 -10.55 -14.82
C THR A 288 1.88 -9.74 -13.70
N LEU A 289 0.57 -9.86 -13.48
CA LEU A 289 -0.10 -9.18 -12.37
C LEU A 289 0.51 -9.55 -11.02
N SER A 290 0.69 -10.85 -10.77
CA SER A 290 1.28 -11.36 -9.53
C SER A 290 2.73 -10.92 -9.34
N GLU A 291 3.56 -10.93 -10.39
CA GLU A 291 4.95 -10.43 -10.31
C GLU A 291 4.98 -8.94 -9.97
N HIS A 292 4.14 -8.13 -10.61
CA HIS A 292 4.06 -6.69 -10.34
C HIS A 292 3.60 -6.41 -8.90
N LEU A 293 2.59 -7.14 -8.40
CA LEU A 293 2.15 -7.01 -7.01
C LEU A 293 3.21 -7.51 -6.03
N TYR A 294 3.92 -8.61 -6.36
CA TYR A 294 4.96 -9.17 -5.51
C TYR A 294 6.12 -8.19 -5.29
N PHE A 295 6.66 -7.59 -6.35
CA PHE A 295 7.79 -6.65 -6.22
C PHE A 295 7.40 -5.28 -5.66
N ARG A 296 6.10 -4.94 -5.74
CA ARG A 296 5.56 -3.73 -5.14
C ARG A 296 5.09 -3.95 -3.70
N ASN A 297 4.93 -5.18 -3.23
CA ASN A 297 4.55 -5.46 -1.86
C ASN A 297 5.73 -5.13 -0.94
N LEU A 298 5.50 -4.23 0.01
CA LEU A 298 6.51 -3.78 0.97
C LEU A 298 6.35 -4.52 2.30
N ASP A 299 5.13 -4.56 2.85
CA ASP A 299 4.81 -5.18 4.13
C ASP A 299 3.40 -5.76 4.12
N ASN A 300 3.16 -6.80 4.93
CA ASN A 300 1.84 -7.42 5.14
C ASN A 300 1.55 -7.52 6.65
N ASP A 301 0.26 -7.52 6.99
CA ASP A 301 -0.27 -7.82 8.32
C ASP A 301 0.42 -6.98 9.41
N ALA A 302 0.89 -7.60 10.49
CA ALA A 302 1.61 -6.91 11.58
C ALA A 302 2.83 -6.10 11.10
N GLY A 303 3.50 -6.51 10.01
CA GLY A 303 4.64 -5.81 9.41
C GLY A 303 4.29 -4.37 9.00
N VAL A 304 3.04 -4.13 8.59
CA VAL A 304 2.56 -2.80 8.23
C VAL A 304 2.55 -1.85 9.44
N PHE A 305 2.20 -2.33 10.64
CA PHE A 305 2.26 -1.49 11.85
C PHE A 305 3.69 -1.09 12.18
N HIS A 306 4.65 -2.03 12.11
CA HIS A 306 6.07 -1.68 12.30
C HIS A 306 6.54 -0.62 11.31
N HIS A 307 6.08 -0.70 10.06
CA HIS A 307 6.36 0.30 9.05
C HIS A 307 5.80 1.67 9.40
N LEU A 308 4.51 1.72 9.75
CA LEU A 308 3.81 2.96 10.07
C LEU A 308 4.35 3.59 11.34
N LEU A 309 4.61 2.80 12.39
CA LEU A 309 5.23 3.25 13.63
C LEU A 309 6.59 3.92 13.37
N GLY A 310 7.47 3.25 12.62
CA GLY A 310 8.78 3.81 12.29
C GLY A 310 8.70 5.07 11.42
N ALA A 311 7.74 5.12 10.49
CA ALA A 311 7.55 6.29 9.63
C ALA A 311 6.92 7.48 10.37
N ALA A 312 5.99 7.23 11.29
CA ALA A 312 5.37 8.25 12.14
C ALA A 312 6.37 8.80 13.15
N GLU A 313 7.14 7.92 13.83
CA GLU A 313 8.25 8.32 14.72
C GLU A 313 9.24 9.23 13.97
N GLU A 314 9.62 8.84 12.74
CA GLU A 314 10.54 9.65 11.95
C GLU A 314 9.96 11.01 11.57
N SER A 315 8.67 11.10 11.25
CA SER A 315 8.00 12.34 10.90
C SER A 315 7.90 13.27 12.10
N GLU A 316 7.45 12.77 13.24
CA GLU A 316 7.31 13.53 14.49
C GLU A 316 8.65 14.13 14.95
N VAL A 317 9.75 13.36 14.87
CA VAL A 317 11.09 13.87 15.19
C VAL A 317 11.50 14.98 14.24
N LYS A 318 11.28 14.82 12.93
CA LYS A 318 11.63 15.85 11.94
C LYS A 318 10.85 17.13 12.17
N GLU A 319 9.54 17.01 12.39
CA GLU A 319 8.65 18.15 12.59
C GLU A 319 8.97 18.90 13.87
N ALA A 320 9.13 18.20 15.00
CA ALA A 320 9.50 18.82 16.27
C ALA A 320 10.88 19.49 16.21
N LEU A 321 11.86 18.85 15.56
CA LEU A 321 13.22 19.39 15.44
C LEU A 321 13.24 20.65 14.55
N LEU A 322 12.54 20.62 13.42
CA LEU A 322 12.42 21.78 12.52
C LEU A 322 11.73 22.94 13.23
N ALA A 323 10.59 22.69 13.88
CA ALA A 323 9.89 23.72 14.66
C ALA A 323 10.82 24.34 15.71
N TYR A 324 11.55 23.52 16.48
CA TYR A 324 12.45 24.00 17.52
C TYR A 324 13.59 24.84 16.94
N HIS A 325 14.26 24.35 15.89
CA HIS A 325 15.38 25.04 15.25
C HIS A 325 14.97 26.42 14.71
N PHE A 326 13.87 26.49 13.96
CA PHE A 326 13.42 27.73 13.34
C PHE A 326 12.83 28.73 14.33
N LEU A 327 12.19 28.27 15.41
CA LEU A 327 11.76 29.15 16.51
C LEU A 327 12.96 29.71 17.29
N ARG A 328 14.00 28.89 17.53
CA ARG A 328 15.19 29.33 18.28
C ARG A 328 16.05 30.32 17.50
N THR A 329 16.15 30.14 16.18
CA THR A 329 16.97 30.97 15.29
C THR A 329 16.20 32.18 14.72
N ALA A 330 14.95 32.38 15.15
CA ALA A 330 14.18 33.55 14.75
C ALA A 330 14.64 34.81 15.50
N GLU A 331 14.82 35.91 14.78
CA GLU A 331 15.16 37.22 15.35
C GLU A 331 14.00 37.84 16.13
N HIS A 332 12.77 37.42 15.84
CA HIS A 332 11.54 37.87 16.46
C HIS A 332 10.59 36.67 16.68
N PRO A 333 9.68 36.75 17.66
CA PRO A 333 8.67 35.70 17.87
C PRO A 333 7.84 35.47 16.60
N LEU A 334 7.65 34.20 16.23
CA LEU A 334 6.93 33.82 15.02
C LEU A 334 5.52 33.35 15.35
N THR A 335 4.57 33.59 14.46
CA THR A 335 3.28 32.89 14.47
C THR A 335 3.42 31.51 13.83
N ALA A 336 2.46 30.60 14.09
CA ALA A 336 2.46 29.27 13.46
C ALA A 336 2.50 29.34 11.92
N ALA A 337 1.76 30.26 11.31
CA ALA A 337 1.74 30.45 9.85
C ALA A 337 3.03 31.07 9.28
N GLU A 338 3.81 31.79 10.09
CA GLU A 338 5.12 32.30 9.68
C GLU A 338 6.20 31.22 9.80
N LEU A 339 6.15 30.43 10.88
CA LEU A 339 7.04 29.28 11.07
C LEU A 339 6.88 28.29 9.92
N ASP A 340 5.64 27.94 9.60
CA ASP A 340 5.26 27.06 8.50
C ASP A 340 5.88 27.51 7.16
N ARG A 341 5.52 28.71 6.71
CA ARG A 341 6.04 29.29 5.48
C ARG A 341 7.57 29.37 5.47
N ARG A 342 8.20 29.72 6.60
CA ARG A 342 9.66 29.83 6.68
C ARG A 342 10.35 28.49 6.43
N ILE A 343 9.82 27.40 7.00
CA ILE A 343 10.34 26.04 6.81
C ILE A 343 10.15 25.59 5.36
N GLU A 344 8.94 25.74 4.81
CA GLU A 344 8.66 25.38 3.41
C GLU A 344 9.55 26.15 2.42
N GLU A 345 9.70 27.45 2.63
CA GLU A 345 10.54 28.29 1.79
C GLU A 345 12.01 27.88 1.84
N TRP A 346 12.50 27.51 3.02
CA TRP A 346 13.88 27.08 3.20
C TRP A 346 14.17 25.81 2.40
N PHE A 347 13.29 24.81 2.47
CA PHE A 347 13.45 23.59 1.69
C PHE A 347 13.30 23.81 0.18
N ARG A 348 12.37 24.68 -0.22
CA ARG A 348 12.16 25.05 -1.62
C ARG A 348 13.40 25.74 -2.21
N LYS A 349 14.03 26.65 -1.47
CA LYS A 349 15.21 27.42 -1.92
C LYS A 349 16.46 26.54 -2.03
N HIS A 350 16.71 25.67 -1.05
CA HIS A 350 17.97 24.91 -0.98
C HIS A 350 17.92 23.56 -1.73
N TRP A 351 16.77 22.86 -1.74
CA TRP A 351 16.66 21.51 -2.33
C TRP A 351 15.60 21.37 -3.43
N ARG A 352 14.90 22.47 -3.79
CA ARG A 352 13.79 22.45 -4.75
C ARG A 352 12.68 21.45 -4.37
N THR A 353 12.55 21.20 -3.08
CA THR A 353 11.52 20.33 -2.51
C THR A 353 10.34 21.18 -2.08
N THR A 354 9.14 20.76 -2.48
CA THR A 354 7.88 21.44 -2.12
C THR A 354 6.98 20.44 -1.40
N PHE A 355 6.55 20.78 -0.19
CA PHE A 355 5.66 20.02 0.66
C PHE A 355 4.87 20.99 1.55
N ASP A 356 3.82 20.51 2.17
CA ASP A 356 2.94 21.25 3.08
C ASP A 356 3.34 20.92 4.53
N TYR A 357 4.02 21.81 5.23
CA TYR A 357 4.60 21.46 6.54
C TYR A 357 3.51 21.37 7.63
N GLU A 358 3.43 20.25 8.35
CA GLU A 358 2.45 20.10 9.44
C GLU A 358 2.95 20.77 10.73
N VAL A 359 2.92 22.10 10.75
CA VAL A 359 3.43 22.90 11.88
C VAL A 359 2.74 22.59 13.20
N SER A 360 1.46 22.20 13.17
CA SER A 360 0.69 21.83 14.36
C SER A 360 1.32 20.66 15.11
N ASP A 361 1.87 19.69 14.41
CA ASP A 361 2.38 18.44 14.98
C ASP A 361 3.71 18.67 15.67
N GLY A 362 4.62 19.41 15.02
CA GLY A 362 5.85 19.89 15.63
C GLY A 362 5.59 20.74 16.88
N LEU A 363 4.68 21.71 16.81
CA LEU A 363 4.32 22.57 17.95
C LEU A 363 3.65 21.79 19.08
N ARG A 364 2.76 20.85 18.77
CA ARG A 364 2.14 19.96 19.76
C ARG A 364 3.21 19.18 20.51
N LYS A 365 4.19 18.59 19.80
CA LYS A 365 5.27 17.83 20.42
C LYS A 365 6.15 18.70 21.32
N LEU A 366 6.51 19.90 20.86
CA LEU A 366 7.27 20.83 21.69
C LEU A 366 6.48 21.28 22.93
N ARG A 367 5.16 21.44 22.83
CA ARG A 367 4.31 21.74 23.99
C ARG A 367 4.25 20.57 24.96
N GLU A 368 4.04 19.35 24.47
CA GLU A 368 4.03 18.12 25.27
C GLU A 368 5.34 17.93 26.04
N LEU A 369 6.47 18.25 25.41
CA LEU A 369 7.82 18.17 26.00
C LEU A 369 8.19 19.39 26.84
N GLU A 370 7.27 20.33 27.04
CA GLU A 370 7.49 21.57 27.79
C GLU A 370 8.66 22.39 27.21
N LEU A 371 8.85 22.41 25.90
CA LEU A 371 9.89 23.18 25.22
C LEU A 371 9.36 24.48 24.59
N LEU A 372 8.05 24.54 24.34
CA LEU A 372 7.37 25.67 23.71
C LEU A 372 7.02 26.76 24.74
N THR A 373 7.22 28.02 24.36
CA THR A 373 6.76 29.20 25.11
C THR A 373 5.77 29.98 24.24
N GLU A 374 4.59 30.28 24.79
CA GLU A 374 3.52 31.01 24.09
C GLU A 374 3.37 32.41 24.71
N GLY A 375 3.48 33.45 23.88
CA GLY A 375 3.31 34.85 24.25
C GLY A 375 1.96 35.42 23.82
N GLU A 376 1.72 36.70 24.15
CA GLU A 376 0.51 37.42 23.73
C GLU A 376 0.39 37.49 22.20
N GLY A 377 -0.83 37.38 21.68
CA GLY A 377 -1.11 37.49 20.25
C GLY A 377 -0.71 36.27 19.40
N GLY A 378 -0.42 35.11 20.01
CA GLY A 378 -0.03 33.90 19.28
C GLY A 378 1.45 33.86 18.87
N ALA A 379 2.28 34.68 19.52
CA ALA A 379 3.73 34.66 19.39
C ALA A 379 4.31 33.37 19.99
N LEU A 380 5.10 32.65 19.20
CA LEU A 380 5.73 31.40 19.60
C LEU A 380 7.23 31.61 19.81
N GLY A 381 7.76 30.98 20.86
CA GLY A 381 9.18 30.87 21.16
C GLY A 381 9.50 29.51 21.76
N VAL A 382 10.78 29.25 21.99
CA VAL A 382 11.25 28.01 22.63
C VAL A 382 12.26 28.32 23.72
N VAL A 383 12.39 27.39 24.67
CA VAL A 383 13.42 27.47 25.71
C VAL A 383 14.82 27.38 25.11
N SER A 384 15.83 27.83 25.87
CA SER A 384 17.22 27.76 25.43
C SER A 384 17.70 26.32 25.24
N LEU A 385 18.72 26.10 24.41
CA LEU A 385 19.27 24.76 24.16
C LEU A 385 19.72 24.01 25.43
N PRO A 386 20.43 24.64 26.40
CA PRO A 386 20.76 23.98 27.66
C PRO A 386 19.52 23.59 28.47
N GLU A 387 18.53 24.47 28.54
CA GLU A 387 17.28 24.22 29.27
C GLU A 387 16.44 23.13 28.61
N ALA A 388 16.39 23.10 27.27
CA ALA A 388 15.71 22.06 26.52
C ALA A 388 16.30 20.68 26.85
N LYS A 389 17.64 20.55 26.83
CA LYS A 389 18.31 19.30 27.22
C LYS A 389 17.98 18.89 28.65
N GLN A 390 18.01 19.84 29.59
CA GLN A 390 17.68 19.56 30.99
C GLN A 390 16.23 19.07 31.17
N ARG A 391 15.26 19.67 30.47
CA ARG A 391 13.86 19.24 30.51
C ARG A 391 13.67 17.83 29.91
N LEU A 392 14.33 17.54 28.79
CA LEU A 392 14.28 16.21 28.17
C LEU A 392 14.96 15.14 29.03
N ASP A 393 16.12 15.42 29.60
CA ASP A 393 16.85 14.53 30.50
C ASP A 393 16.04 14.21 31.76
N HIS A 394 15.49 15.24 32.41
CA HIS A 394 14.61 15.05 33.55
C HIS A 394 13.38 14.21 33.18
N ARG A 395 12.79 14.40 32.00
CA ARG A 395 11.67 13.57 31.56
C ARG A 395 12.08 12.10 31.38
N TRP A 396 13.23 11.86 30.75
CA TRP A 396 13.78 10.52 30.53
C TRP A 396 14.01 9.79 31.85
N ASP A 397 14.67 10.43 32.81
CA ASP A 397 14.93 9.87 34.15
C ASP A 397 13.65 9.52 34.92
N ASN A 398 12.57 10.22 34.63
CA ASN A 398 11.27 10.02 35.28
C ASN A 398 10.35 9.04 34.55
N LEU A 399 10.75 8.46 33.41
CA LEU A 399 9.94 7.45 32.72
C LEU A 399 9.74 6.19 33.58
N PHE A 400 10.79 5.76 34.30
CA PHE A 400 10.78 4.56 35.13
C PHE A 400 11.14 4.90 36.58
N ARG A 401 10.22 5.53 37.31
CA ARG A 401 10.43 5.85 38.73
C ARG A 401 10.48 4.59 39.60
N PHE A 402 11.66 4.00 39.77
CA PHE A 402 11.96 3.05 40.85
C PHE A 402 12.53 3.81 42.06
N HIS A 403 11.69 4.56 42.76
CA HIS A 403 12.10 5.13 44.04
C HIS A 403 12.10 4.01 45.09
N THR A 404 13.26 3.40 45.34
CA THR A 404 13.48 2.69 46.61
C THR A 404 13.55 3.77 47.70
N PRO A 405 12.62 3.83 48.67
CA PRO A 405 12.77 4.76 49.77
C PRO A 405 14.08 4.40 50.47
N ALA A 406 15.02 5.34 50.49
CA ALA A 406 16.20 5.24 51.33
C ALA A 406 15.68 5.01 52.75
N SER A 407 15.85 3.79 53.25
CA SER A 407 15.49 3.40 54.61
C SER A 407 16.20 4.36 55.54
N GLY A 408 15.41 5.27 56.13
CA GLY A 408 15.89 6.24 57.09
C GLY A 408 16.58 5.51 58.23
N THR A 409 17.83 5.89 58.48
CA THR A 409 18.57 5.57 59.69
C THR A 409 17.69 5.88 60.90
N PRO A 410 17.33 4.90 61.75
CA PRO A 410 16.67 5.23 63.02
C PRO A 410 17.68 6.02 63.85
N GLY A 411 17.35 7.27 64.13
CA GLY A 411 18.11 8.11 65.04
C GLY A 411 18.21 7.41 66.40
N ALA A 412 19.43 7.30 66.90
CA ALA A 412 19.69 6.98 68.28
C ALA A 412 18.96 7.99 69.18
N GLN A 413 17.92 7.54 69.88
CA GLN A 413 17.38 8.25 71.04
C GLN A 413 17.92 7.59 72.30
N ASN A 414 18.58 8.42 73.10
CA ASN A 414 19.04 8.19 74.45
C ASN A 414 18.03 7.41 75.31
N ARG A 415 18.54 6.39 76.01
CA ARG A 415 18.41 6.27 77.46
C ARG A 415 19.54 5.45 78.05
#